data_AF-A0A1L9V9S2-F1
#
_entry.id   AF-A0A1L9V9S2-F1
#
_cell.length_a   1.000
_cell.length_b   1.000
_cell.length_c   1.000
_cell.angle_alpha   90.00
_cell.angle_beta   90.00
_cell.angle_gamma   90.00
#
_symmetry.space_group_name_H-M   'P 1'
#
loop_
_entity.id
_entity.type
_entity.pdbx_description
1 polymer ?
#
loop_
_entity_poly.entity_id
_entity_poly.type
_entity_poly.pdbx_seq_one_letter_code
_entity_poly.pdbx_strand_id
1 'polypeptide(L)'
;MDVVEGCVDIINRAQFPDADVWIAALQQGVSEAFISIFISQLSMLNCLRLDYEFLKSGYADKMVKHALLSFSSFLQGVLSIFSRLQKVDYGRHNHDSPSYIHKWLFNDLRGYDKNKFIAWLCLPSLQRFDTHYLVLTGVTGLERRQREEDIKLNLCGLQTLFLTRSKIPEQDIFFLLSQTPSLKNLHLGPIYERHDQPALELVSDTVENLSIGVEYYSCCGECEEVEDDKLREEGLESWEPFRGILKRFTNLQNLEIPIYVIFGTVTTAAADFDLVAALPETLRKLCLRNDPCQLQDCEMKTGSYILDCVHAFLTSRNWKSATPFLRNICIRLCPYAIFKISDPDDPESLANSEKQLSDVCEREGIEMEVYKHEYSVPIGDWIPAGGCCYA
;
A
#
# COMPACT_ATOMS: atom_id res chain seq x y z
N MET A 1 -15.10 -37.17 -17.84
CA MET A 1 -15.17 -35.81 -18.39
C MET A 1 -13.78 -35.22 -18.21
N ASP A 2 -13.16 -34.77 -19.29
CA ASP A 2 -11.86 -34.10 -19.22
C ASP A 2 -12.00 -32.80 -18.41
N VAL A 3 -11.01 -32.47 -17.59
CA VAL A 3 -10.98 -31.22 -16.81
C VAL A 3 -11.05 -30.02 -17.75
N VAL A 4 -10.36 -30.10 -18.91
CA VAL A 4 -10.39 -29.06 -19.94
C VAL A 4 -11.82 -28.88 -20.46
N GLU A 5 -12.49 -29.97 -20.85
CA GLU A 5 -13.88 -29.93 -21.33
C GLU A 5 -14.83 -29.32 -20.30
N GLY A 6 -14.68 -29.67 -19.02
CA GLY A 6 -15.49 -29.11 -17.94
C GLY A 6 -15.30 -27.60 -17.78
N CYS A 7 -14.06 -27.11 -17.85
CA CYS A 7 -13.78 -25.68 -17.80
C CYS A 7 -14.31 -24.94 -19.04
N VAL A 8 -14.18 -25.53 -20.23
CA VAL A 8 -14.72 -24.96 -21.48
C VAL A 8 -16.24 -24.86 -21.45
N ASP A 9 -16.94 -25.86 -20.88
CA ASP A 9 -18.40 -25.80 -20.66
C ASP A 9 -18.78 -24.58 -19.79
N ILE A 10 -18.06 -24.35 -18.70
CA ILE A 10 -18.31 -23.19 -17.82
C ILE A 10 -18.11 -21.87 -18.58
N ILE A 11 -17.01 -21.73 -19.33
CA ILE A 11 -16.72 -20.53 -20.14
C ILE A 11 -17.86 -20.25 -21.13
N ASN A 12 -18.30 -21.28 -21.86
CA ASN A 12 -19.36 -21.15 -22.86
C ASN A 12 -20.71 -20.80 -22.22
N ARG A 13 -21.06 -21.47 -21.11
CA ARG A 13 -22.31 -21.20 -20.38
C ARG A 13 -22.32 -19.82 -19.73
N ALA A 14 -21.16 -19.37 -19.25
CA ALA A 14 -21.00 -18.04 -18.68
C ALA A 14 -20.96 -16.95 -19.76
N GLN A 15 -20.76 -17.30 -21.03
CA GLN A 15 -20.66 -16.36 -22.16
C GLN A 15 -19.59 -15.28 -21.93
N PHE A 16 -18.36 -15.71 -21.59
CA PHE A 16 -17.24 -14.78 -21.47
C PHE A 16 -17.02 -14.02 -22.80
N PRO A 17 -16.81 -12.70 -22.77
CA PRO A 17 -16.62 -11.89 -23.98
C PRO A 17 -15.37 -12.27 -24.78
N ASP A 18 -14.37 -12.84 -24.11
CA ASP A 18 -13.12 -13.32 -24.69
C ASP A 18 -12.98 -14.85 -24.58
N ALA A 19 -14.08 -15.59 -24.77
CA ALA A 19 -14.14 -17.06 -24.64
C ALA A 19 -13.01 -17.79 -25.38
N ASP A 20 -12.66 -17.37 -26.61
CA ASP A 20 -11.58 -17.99 -27.38
C ASP A 20 -10.21 -17.91 -26.68
N VAL A 21 -9.95 -16.79 -25.99
CA VAL A 21 -8.70 -16.58 -25.23
C VAL A 21 -8.67 -17.51 -24.02
N TRP A 22 -9.78 -17.62 -23.29
CA TRP A 22 -9.89 -18.54 -22.17
C TRP A 22 -9.74 -20.00 -22.61
N ILE A 23 -10.41 -20.41 -23.68
CA ILE A 23 -10.36 -21.79 -24.20
C ILE A 23 -8.95 -22.13 -24.65
N ALA A 24 -8.28 -21.24 -25.38
CA ALA A 24 -6.89 -21.44 -25.80
C ALA A 24 -5.94 -21.58 -24.60
N ALA A 25 -6.12 -20.76 -23.56
CA ALA A 25 -5.32 -20.84 -22.34
C ALA A 25 -5.52 -22.16 -21.59
N LEU A 26 -6.77 -22.64 -21.48
CA LEU A 26 -7.08 -23.94 -20.88
C LEU A 26 -6.44 -25.10 -21.68
N GLN A 27 -6.52 -25.06 -23.02
CA GLN A 27 -5.89 -26.06 -23.88
C GLN A 27 -4.36 -26.07 -23.78
N GLN A 28 -3.76 -24.90 -23.52
CA GLN A 28 -2.32 -24.76 -23.32
C GLN A 28 -1.85 -25.11 -21.89
N GLY A 29 -2.78 -25.41 -20.97
CA GLY A 29 -2.42 -25.77 -19.60
C GLY A 29 -2.10 -24.56 -18.71
N VAL A 30 -2.61 -23.37 -19.02
CA VAL A 30 -2.36 -22.15 -18.22
C VAL A 30 -3.07 -22.26 -16.86
N SER A 31 -2.30 -22.47 -15.81
CA SER A 31 -2.80 -22.75 -14.45
C SER A 31 -3.74 -21.67 -13.91
N GLU A 32 -3.45 -20.40 -14.16
CA GLU A 32 -4.22 -19.25 -13.65
C GLU A 32 -5.62 -19.22 -14.24
N ALA A 33 -5.79 -19.66 -15.50
CA ALA A 33 -7.10 -19.78 -16.13
C ALA A 33 -7.93 -20.88 -15.47
N PHE A 34 -7.34 -22.06 -15.23
CA PHE A 34 -8.02 -23.15 -14.51
C PHE A 34 -8.42 -22.74 -13.09
N ILE A 35 -7.50 -22.13 -12.34
CA ILE A 35 -7.75 -21.72 -10.96
C ILE A 35 -8.81 -20.62 -10.91
N SER A 36 -8.81 -19.66 -11.84
CA SER A 36 -9.84 -18.62 -11.91
C SER A 36 -11.23 -19.22 -12.15
N ILE A 37 -11.35 -20.23 -13.01
CA ILE A 37 -12.60 -20.95 -13.22
C ILE A 37 -12.99 -21.74 -11.99
N PHE A 38 -12.07 -22.43 -11.34
CA PHE A 38 -12.34 -23.12 -10.09
C PHE A 38 -12.86 -22.17 -9.00
N ILE A 39 -12.20 -21.03 -8.78
CA ILE A 39 -12.62 -19.99 -7.83
C ILE A 39 -14.03 -19.49 -8.12
N SER A 40 -14.38 -19.33 -9.41
CA SER A 40 -15.72 -18.90 -9.83
C SER A 40 -16.83 -19.86 -9.38
N GLN A 41 -16.51 -21.11 -9.05
CA GLN A 41 -17.49 -22.09 -8.59
C GLN A 41 -17.60 -22.15 -7.06
N LEU A 42 -16.76 -21.41 -6.32
CA LEU A 42 -16.73 -21.40 -4.85
C LEU A 42 -17.68 -20.32 -4.28
N SER A 43 -18.97 -20.64 -4.19
CA SER A 43 -20.01 -19.72 -3.68
C SER A 43 -19.90 -19.35 -2.20
N MET A 44 -19.18 -20.16 -1.42
CA MET A 44 -19.03 -20.02 0.03
C MET A 44 -17.69 -19.42 0.44
N LEU A 45 -16.90 -18.95 -0.52
CA LEU A 45 -15.58 -18.38 -0.28
C LEU A 45 -15.69 -17.11 0.57
N ASN A 46 -14.96 -17.07 1.68
CA ASN A 46 -14.92 -15.94 2.60
C ASN A 46 -13.61 -15.13 2.53
N CYS A 47 -12.53 -15.78 2.10
CA CYS A 47 -11.19 -15.24 2.01
C CYS A 47 -10.55 -15.77 0.74
N LEU A 48 -9.93 -14.87 -0.03
CA LEU A 48 -9.20 -15.21 -1.24
C LEU A 48 -7.83 -14.55 -1.18
N ARG A 49 -6.78 -15.35 -1.36
CA ARG A 49 -5.42 -14.87 -1.50
C ARG A 49 -4.88 -15.32 -2.84
N LEU A 50 -4.44 -14.38 -3.66
CA LEU A 50 -3.87 -14.65 -4.97
C LEU A 50 -2.52 -13.97 -5.04
N ASP A 51 -1.53 -14.71 -5.52
CA ASP A 51 -0.18 -14.20 -5.67
C ASP A 51 -0.07 -13.27 -6.89
N TYR A 52 1.16 -12.82 -7.14
CA TYR A 52 1.49 -11.94 -8.24
C TYR A 52 1.23 -12.54 -9.64
N GLU A 53 1.24 -13.86 -9.83
CA GLU A 53 1.02 -14.45 -11.16
C GLU A 53 -0.44 -14.27 -11.62
N PHE A 54 -1.38 -14.18 -10.67
CA PHE A 54 -2.77 -13.82 -10.98
C PHE A 54 -2.91 -12.37 -11.43
N LEU A 55 -2.17 -11.45 -10.81
CA LEU A 55 -2.12 -10.05 -11.25
C LEU A 55 -1.60 -9.93 -12.69
N LYS A 56 -0.53 -10.67 -12.98
CA LYS A 56 0.09 -10.74 -14.31
C LYS A 56 -0.89 -11.27 -15.35
N SER A 57 -1.43 -12.47 -15.13
CA SER A 57 -2.32 -13.14 -16.08
C SER A 57 -3.68 -12.44 -16.25
N GLY A 58 -4.24 -11.86 -15.17
CA GLY A 58 -5.50 -11.13 -15.18
C GLY A 58 -6.76 -11.99 -15.32
N TYR A 59 -6.66 -13.33 -15.31
CA TYR A 59 -7.83 -14.20 -15.43
C TYR A 59 -8.77 -14.05 -14.23
N ALA A 60 -8.24 -13.93 -13.02
CA ALA A 60 -9.06 -13.73 -11.83
C ALA A 60 -9.86 -12.42 -11.91
N ASP A 61 -9.21 -11.33 -12.33
CA ASP A 61 -9.84 -10.02 -12.52
C ASP A 61 -10.96 -10.06 -13.56
N LYS A 62 -10.69 -10.66 -14.72
CA LYS A 62 -11.68 -10.85 -15.79
C LYS A 62 -12.88 -11.67 -15.31
N MET A 63 -12.62 -12.75 -14.57
CA MET A 63 -13.66 -13.61 -14.01
C MET A 63 -14.54 -12.87 -13.01
N VAL A 64 -13.95 -12.14 -12.06
CA VAL A 64 -14.72 -11.36 -11.07
C VAL A 64 -15.49 -10.23 -11.74
N LYS A 65 -14.87 -9.53 -12.69
CA LYS A 65 -15.53 -8.50 -13.50
C LYS A 65 -16.75 -9.06 -14.23
N HIS A 66 -16.61 -10.21 -14.88
CA HIS A 66 -17.70 -10.86 -15.60
C HIS A 66 -18.81 -11.32 -14.64
N ALA A 67 -18.44 -11.93 -13.52
CA ALA A 67 -19.38 -12.40 -12.51
C ALA A 67 -20.21 -11.27 -11.86
N LEU A 68 -19.62 -10.09 -11.67
CA LEU A 68 -20.28 -8.98 -10.95
C LEU A 68 -20.91 -7.93 -11.87
N LEU A 69 -20.25 -7.59 -12.99
CA LEU A 69 -20.62 -6.43 -13.80
C LEU A 69 -21.32 -6.79 -15.12
N SER A 70 -21.16 -8.02 -15.62
CA SER A 70 -21.80 -8.46 -16.87
C SER A 70 -23.18 -9.09 -16.63
N PHE A 71 -23.91 -8.60 -15.62
CA PHE A 71 -25.12 -9.22 -15.08
C PHE A 71 -26.29 -9.22 -16.09
N SER A 72 -26.35 -10.26 -16.91
CA SER A 72 -27.54 -10.70 -17.62
C SER A 72 -28.32 -11.65 -16.70
N SER A 73 -29.64 -11.46 -16.59
CA SER A 73 -30.53 -12.35 -15.82
C SER A 73 -30.45 -13.82 -16.24
N PHE A 74 -29.91 -14.10 -17.43
CA PHE A 74 -29.70 -15.44 -17.98
C PHE A 74 -28.42 -16.13 -17.49
N LEU A 75 -27.48 -15.41 -16.86
CA LEU A 75 -26.19 -15.94 -16.39
C LEU A 75 -26.20 -16.31 -14.89
N GLN A 76 -27.35 -16.16 -14.23
CA GLN A 76 -27.49 -16.35 -12.80
C GLN A 76 -27.22 -17.81 -12.42
N GLY A 77 -26.21 -18.03 -11.56
CA GLY A 77 -25.85 -19.34 -11.05
C GLY A 77 -24.79 -20.10 -11.84
N VAL A 78 -24.24 -19.52 -12.93
CA VAL A 78 -23.07 -20.11 -13.62
C VAL A 78 -21.77 -19.72 -12.92
N LEU A 79 -21.64 -18.46 -12.52
CA LEU A 79 -20.50 -17.96 -11.75
C LEU A 79 -20.97 -17.50 -10.37
N SER A 80 -20.11 -17.70 -9.37
CA SER A 80 -20.27 -17.15 -8.03
C SER A 80 -20.19 -15.63 -8.09
N ILE A 81 -21.16 -14.97 -7.47
CA ILE A 81 -21.13 -13.52 -7.22
C ILE A 81 -20.37 -13.17 -5.94
N PHE A 82 -19.73 -14.17 -5.31
CA PHE A 82 -18.90 -14.01 -4.13
C PHE A 82 -19.61 -13.28 -2.98
N SER A 83 -20.88 -13.61 -2.75
CA SER A 83 -21.73 -12.93 -1.77
C SER A 83 -21.21 -13.00 -0.32
N ARG A 84 -20.31 -13.94 -0.03
CA ARG A 84 -19.69 -14.14 1.28
C ARG A 84 -18.22 -13.74 1.34
N LEU A 85 -17.63 -13.30 0.23
CA LEU A 85 -16.20 -12.97 0.18
C LEU A 85 -15.96 -11.66 0.93
N GLN A 86 -15.25 -11.77 2.05
CA GLN A 86 -14.99 -10.68 2.98
C GLN A 86 -13.56 -10.16 2.88
N LYS A 87 -12.61 -11.03 2.54
CA LYS A 87 -11.18 -10.71 2.51
C LYS A 87 -10.59 -11.07 1.16
N VAL A 88 -9.94 -10.11 0.51
CA VAL A 88 -9.17 -10.32 -0.71
C VAL A 88 -7.76 -9.80 -0.49
N ASP A 89 -6.77 -10.66 -0.70
CA ASP A 89 -5.35 -10.33 -0.73
C ASP A 89 -4.83 -10.66 -2.12
N TYR A 90 -4.40 -9.64 -2.87
CA TYR A 90 -4.08 -9.76 -4.29
C TYR A 90 -2.67 -9.25 -4.57
N GLY A 91 -1.85 -10.08 -5.21
CA GLY A 91 -0.50 -9.72 -5.64
C GLY A 91 0.57 -9.88 -4.55
N ARG A 92 0.26 -10.46 -3.38
CA ARG A 92 1.26 -10.74 -2.35
C ARG A 92 2.10 -11.95 -2.75
N HIS A 93 3.42 -11.79 -2.85
CA HIS A 93 4.32 -12.90 -3.16
C HIS A 93 4.77 -13.63 -1.88
N ASN A 94 4.91 -14.96 -1.96
CA ASN A 94 5.55 -15.76 -0.92
C ASN A 94 7.07 -15.64 -1.09
N HIS A 95 7.67 -14.68 -0.39
CA HIS A 95 9.12 -14.57 -0.12
C HIS A 95 10.06 -14.33 -1.34
N ASP A 96 11.10 -13.54 -1.05
CA ASP A 96 12.38 -13.41 -1.75
C ASP A 96 12.56 -12.35 -2.86
N SER A 97 13.21 -11.27 -2.41
CA SER A 97 14.00 -10.26 -3.14
C SER A 97 13.24 -9.19 -3.95
N PRO A 98 13.12 -7.96 -3.39
CA PRO A 98 12.67 -6.77 -4.12
C PRO A 98 13.43 -6.53 -5.43
N SER A 99 14.69 -6.98 -5.52
CA SER A 99 15.60 -6.68 -6.64
C SER A 99 15.17 -7.27 -7.99
N TYR A 100 14.53 -8.44 -8.01
CA TYR A 100 14.07 -9.06 -9.26
C TYR A 100 12.77 -8.43 -9.75
N ILE A 101 11.88 -8.09 -8.83
CA ILE A 101 10.55 -7.53 -9.11
C ILE A 101 10.67 -6.19 -9.85
N HIS A 102 11.63 -5.33 -9.47
CA HIS A 102 11.84 -4.04 -10.13
C HIS A 102 12.21 -4.15 -11.62
N LYS A 103 13.11 -5.05 -12.02
CA LYS A 103 13.57 -5.11 -13.42
C LYS A 103 12.51 -5.67 -14.38
N TRP A 104 11.67 -6.58 -13.90
CA TRP A 104 10.62 -7.21 -14.70
C TRP A 104 9.30 -6.43 -14.70
N LEU A 105 9.00 -5.64 -13.66
CA LEU A 105 7.74 -4.89 -13.57
C LEU A 105 7.59 -3.83 -14.69
N PHE A 106 8.69 -3.24 -15.15
CA PHE A 106 8.61 -2.06 -16.03
C PHE A 106 8.61 -2.39 -17.52
N ASN A 107 9.18 -3.53 -17.92
CA ASN A 107 9.34 -3.85 -19.34
C ASN A 107 8.06 -4.37 -20.02
N ASP A 108 7.03 -4.75 -19.26
CA ASP A 108 5.81 -5.42 -19.78
C ASP A 108 4.54 -4.55 -19.70
N LEU A 109 4.64 -3.31 -19.23
CA LEU A 109 3.49 -2.43 -18.89
C LEU A 109 2.58 -2.00 -20.06
N ARG A 110 2.98 -2.22 -21.31
CA ARG A 110 2.30 -1.60 -22.49
C ARG A 110 1.01 -2.29 -22.93
N GLY A 111 0.57 -3.36 -22.27
CA GLY A 111 -0.66 -4.11 -22.63
C GLY A 111 -1.63 -4.38 -21.48
N TYR A 112 -1.38 -3.87 -20.28
CA TYR A 112 -2.19 -4.21 -19.10
C TYR A 112 -3.53 -3.47 -19.06
N ASP A 113 -4.62 -4.22 -18.88
CA ASP A 113 -5.97 -3.65 -18.68
C ASP A 113 -6.00 -2.87 -17.36
N LYS A 114 -6.17 -1.55 -17.48
CA LYS A 114 -6.27 -0.58 -16.37
C LYS A 114 -7.53 -0.76 -15.51
N ASN A 115 -8.35 -1.75 -15.83
CA ASN A 115 -9.67 -1.97 -15.22
C ASN A 115 -9.73 -3.22 -14.35
N LYS A 116 -8.61 -3.92 -14.13
CA LYS A 116 -8.56 -5.21 -13.43
C LYS A 116 -9.14 -5.15 -12.01
N PHE A 117 -9.07 -3.99 -11.36
CA PHE A 117 -9.35 -3.88 -9.93
C PHE A 117 -10.76 -3.45 -9.52
N ILE A 118 -11.48 -2.76 -10.40
CA ILE A 118 -12.74 -2.12 -10.02
C ILE A 118 -13.81 -3.12 -9.58
N ALA A 119 -13.81 -4.32 -10.17
CA ALA A 119 -14.77 -5.36 -9.84
C ALA A 119 -14.62 -5.88 -8.42
N TRP A 120 -13.38 -5.99 -7.91
CA TRP A 120 -13.15 -6.39 -6.52
C TRP A 120 -13.77 -5.40 -5.53
N LEU A 121 -13.77 -4.11 -5.85
CA LEU A 121 -14.39 -3.05 -5.04
C LEU A 121 -15.93 -3.05 -5.09
N CYS A 122 -16.53 -3.86 -5.97
CA CYS A 122 -17.98 -4.05 -6.06
C CYS A 122 -18.48 -5.25 -5.24
N LEU A 123 -17.57 -5.98 -4.57
CA LEU A 123 -17.93 -7.18 -3.81
C LEU A 123 -18.89 -6.83 -2.65
N PRO A 124 -19.99 -7.57 -2.48
CA PRO A 124 -21.08 -7.15 -1.62
C PRO A 124 -20.79 -7.21 -0.11
N SER A 125 -19.84 -8.05 0.28
CA SER A 125 -19.50 -8.33 1.68
C SER A 125 -18.06 -7.97 2.01
N LEU A 126 -17.39 -7.17 1.17
CA LEU A 126 -15.97 -6.87 1.30
C LEU A 126 -15.70 -6.08 2.59
N GLN A 127 -14.81 -6.61 3.42
CA GLN A 127 -14.35 -6.00 4.67
C GLN A 127 -12.86 -5.69 4.64
N ARG A 128 -12.07 -6.45 3.87
CA ARG A 128 -10.63 -6.25 3.71
C ARG A 128 -10.23 -6.41 2.26
N PHE A 129 -9.55 -5.39 1.75
CA PHE A 129 -8.98 -5.40 0.42
C PHE A 129 -7.51 -5.04 0.48
N ASP A 130 -6.66 -6.01 0.19
CA ASP A 130 -5.22 -5.84 0.11
C ASP A 130 -4.77 -6.04 -1.33
N THR A 131 -4.05 -5.07 -1.85
CA THR A 131 -3.40 -5.15 -3.15
C THR A 131 -1.96 -4.71 -3.02
N HIS A 132 -1.09 -5.61 -3.45
CA HIS A 132 0.34 -5.38 -3.57
C HIS A 132 0.64 -5.19 -5.05
N TYR A 133 1.27 -4.06 -5.43
CA TYR A 133 1.66 -3.71 -6.83
C TYR A 133 0.57 -3.16 -7.76
N LEU A 134 -0.20 -2.16 -7.31
CA LEU A 134 -1.21 -1.51 -8.16
C LEU A 134 -0.62 -0.60 -9.28
N VAL A 135 0.71 -0.48 -9.36
CA VAL A 135 1.46 0.17 -10.46
C VAL A 135 1.08 -0.41 -11.82
N LEU A 136 0.83 -1.71 -11.89
CA LEU A 136 0.67 -2.45 -13.14
C LEU A 136 -0.69 -2.25 -13.82
N THR A 137 -1.68 -1.73 -13.09
CA THR A 137 -3.10 -1.88 -13.45
C THR A 137 -3.93 -0.63 -13.18
N GLY A 138 -3.27 0.49 -12.86
CA GLY A 138 -3.81 1.79 -12.43
C GLY A 138 -5.32 1.97 -12.51
N VAL A 139 -5.98 2.03 -11.36
CA VAL A 139 -7.39 2.41 -11.23
C VAL A 139 -7.53 3.89 -11.55
N THR A 140 -8.34 4.23 -12.56
CA THR A 140 -8.53 5.62 -13.00
C THR A 140 -9.99 5.95 -13.30
N GLY A 141 -10.42 7.12 -12.84
CA GLY A 141 -11.74 7.69 -13.12
C GLY A 141 -12.88 6.91 -12.48
N LEU A 142 -12.70 6.44 -11.24
CA LEU A 142 -13.69 5.66 -10.50
C LEU A 142 -15.03 6.38 -10.41
N GLU A 143 -15.02 7.65 -10.03
CA GLU A 143 -16.23 8.46 -9.89
C GLU A 143 -16.98 8.58 -11.22
N ARG A 144 -16.24 8.81 -12.31
CA ARG A 144 -16.80 8.89 -13.66
C ARG A 144 -17.43 7.56 -14.06
N ARG A 145 -16.76 6.43 -13.82
CA ARG A 145 -17.27 5.09 -14.16
C ARG A 145 -18.49 4.70 -13.36
N GLN A 146 -18.54 5.04 -12.07
CA GLN A 146 -19.74 4.82 -11.27
C GLN A 146 -20.96 5.56 -11.88
N ARG A 147 -20.74 6.75 -12.46
CA ARG A 147 -21.80 7.50 -13.15
C ARG A 147 -22.12 6.98 -14.56
N GLU A 148 -21.10 6.72 -15.37
CA GLU A 148 -21.24 6.43 -16.80
C GLU A 148 -21.45 4.93 -17.10
N GLU A 149 -20.88 4.04 -16.29
CA GLU A 149 -20.90 2.58 -16.48
C GLU A 149 -21.87 1.87 -15.50
N ASP A 150 -22.63 2.62 -14.68
CA ASP A 150 -23.52 2.12 -13.60
C ASP A 150 -22.84 1.11 -12.65
N ILE A 151 -21.53 1.28 -12.43
CA ILE A 151 -20.75 0.45 -11.52
C ILE A 151 -21.02 0.91 -10.09
N LYS A 152 -21.58 0.04 -9.26
CA LYS A 152 -21.85 0.33 -7.84
C LYS A 152 -20.75 -0.24 -6.96
N LEU A 153 -19.86 0.62 -6.49
CA LEU A 153 -18.89 0.25 -5.46
C LEU A 153 -19.62 -0.08 -4.16
N ASN A 154 -19.19 -1.13 -3.47
CA ASN A 154 -19.75 -1.52 -2.18
C ASN A 154 -18.66 -1.51 -1.11
N LEU A 155 -18.37 -0.31 -0.62
CA LEU A 155 -17.25 -0.04 0.28
C LEU A 155 -17.69 0.38 1.68
N CYS A 156 -19.01 0.43 1.95
CA CYS A 156 -19.53 0.88 3.22
C CYS A 156 -19.10 0.00 4.41
N GLY A 157 -18.91 -1.29 4.15
CA GLY A 157 -18.44 -2.28 5.13
C GLY A 157 -16.92 -2.49 5.15
N LEU A 158 -16.16 -1.76 4.32
CA LEU A 158 -14.70 -1.94 4.23
C LEU A 158 -14.03 -1.39 5.50
N GLN A 159 -13.29 -2.25 6.18
CA GLN A 159 -12.57 -1.96 7.44
C GLN A 159 -11.05 -1.89 7.26
N THR A 160 -10.53 -2.57 6.24
CA THR A 160 -9.10 -2.57 5.90
C THR A 160 -8.94 -2.32 4.41
N LEU A 161 -8.18 -1.28 4.08
CA LEU A 161 -7.78 -0.96 2.72
C LEU A 161 -6.27 -0.88 2.67
N PHE A 162 -5.67 -1.71 1.83
CA PHE A 162 -4.23 -1.78 1.67
C PHE A 162 -3.85 -1.62 0.21
N LEU A 163 -3.32 -0.44 -0.12
CA LEU A 163 -2.94 -0.03 -1.46
C LEU A 163 -1.43 0.21 -1.46
N THR A 164 -0.62 -0.80 -1.75
CA THR A 164 0.83 -0.59 -1.88
C THR A 164 1.26 -0.41 -3.31
N ARG A 165 2.25 0.46 -3.51
CA ARG A 165 2.86 0.78 -4.79
C ARG A 165 1.77 1.10 -5.80
N SER A 166 1.00 2.16 -5.55
CA SER A 166 -0.18 2.47 -6.35
C SER A 166 0.00 3.77 -7.14
N LYS A 167 -0.26 3.72 -8.45
CA LYS A 167 -0.39 4.91 -9.32
C LYS A 167 -1.84 5.40 -9.42
N ILE A 168 -2.62 5.26 -8.35
CA ILE A 168 -4.00 5.73 -8.32
C ILE A 168 -3.97 7.26 -8.25
N PRO A 169 -4.67 7.98 -9.14
CA PRO A 169 -4.79 9.42 -9.04
C PRO A 169 -5.39 9.84 -7.70
N GLU A 170 -4.95 10.97 -7.14
CA GLU A 170 -5.41 11.44 -5.85
C GLU A 170 -6.94 11.62 -5.79
N GLN A 171 -7.56 12.14 -6.85
CA GLN A 171 -9.02 12.25 -6.98
C GLN A 171 -9.75 10.90 -6.82
N ASP A 172 -9.13 9.80 -7.28
CA ASP A 172 -9.67 8.45 -7.14
C ASP A 172 -9.43 7.91 -5.73
N ILE A 173 -8.31 8.27 -5.07
CA ILE A 173 -8.10 8.00 -3.64
C ILE A 173 -9.13 8.74 -2.79
N PHE A 174 -9.32 10.04 -3.05
CA PHE A 174 -10.36 10.86 -2.40
C PHE A 174 -11.73 10.21 -2.55
N PHE A 175 -12.08 9.82 -3.78
CA PHE A 175 -13.35 9.15 -4.04
C PHE A 175 -13.47 7.83 -3.27
N LEU A 176 -12.45 6.97 -3.29
CA LEU A 176 -12.43 5.71 -2.53
C LEU A 176 -12.61 5.93 -1.02
N LEU A 177 -11.87 6.88 -0.45
CA LEU A 177 -11.95 7.19 0.97
C LEU A 177 -13.32 7.78 1.36
N SER A 178 -13.93 8.58 0.47
CA SER A 178 -15.29 9.11 0.69
C SER A 178 -16.37 8.02 0.78
N GLN A 179 -16.10 6.83 0.23
CA GLN A 179 -17.04 5.70 0.21
C GLN A 179 -16.76 4.66 1.31
N THR A 180 -15.77 4.90 2.19
CA THR A 180 -15.33 3.93 3.22
C THR A 180 -15.54 4.44 4.66
N PRO A 181 -16.79 4.71 5.08
CA PRO A 181 -17.09 5.27 6.42
C PRO A 181 -16.77 4.33 7.59
N SER A 182 -16.48 3.05 7.34
CA SER A 182 -16.14 2.06 8.36
C SER A 182 -14.64 1.75 8.44
N LEU A 183 -13.81 2.51 7.73
CA LEU A 183 -12.39 2.20 7.55
C LEU A 183 -11.61 2.37 8.86
N LYS A 184 -10.98 1.30 9.32
CA LYS A 184 -10.17 1.30 10.55
C LYS A 184 -8.68 1.19 10.27
N ASN A 185 -8.32 0.51 9.17
CA ASN A 185 -6.95 0.24 8.80
C ASN A 185 -6.73 0.76 7.39
N LEU A 186 -5.90 1.78 7.26
CA LEU A 186 -5.55 2.36 6.00
C LEU A 186 -4.06 2.21 5.77
N HIS A 187 -3.74 1.64 4.62
CA HIS A 187 -2.39 1.54 4.15
C HIS A 187 -2.29 2.11 2.75
N LEU A 188 -1.49 3.17 2.60
CA LEU A 188 -1.32 3.90 1.34
C LEU A 188 0.16 3.93 1.00
N GLY A 189 0.56 3.25 -0.07
CA GLY A 189 1.87 3.37 -0.69
C GLY A 189 1.78 3.98 -2.09
N PRO A 190 1.33 5.24 -2.24
CA PRO A 190 1.34 5.93 -3.52
C PRO A 190 2.74 5.99 -4.14
N ILE A 191 2.78 5.81 -5.46
CA ILE A 191 3.93 6.18 -6.29
C ILE A 191 3.67 7.60 -6.76
N TYR A 192 4.43 8.54 -6.24
CA TYR A 192 4.19 9.96 -6.49
C TYR A 192 4.77 10.40 -7.84
N GLU A 193 3.93 11.07 -8.62
CA GLU A 193 4.35 11.92 -9.74
C GLU A 193 4.20 13.42 -9.42
N ARG A 194 3.37 13.84 -8.43
CA ARG A 194 3.12 15.26 -8.00
C ARG A 194 2.54 15.44 -6.56
N HIS A 195 2.46 16.70 -6.10
CA HIS A 195 2.60 17.22 -4.72
C HIS A 195 1.36 17.43 -3.83
N ASP A 196 0.20 16.86 -4.15
CA ASP A 196 -1.00 17.15 -3.36
C ASP A 196 -1.09 16.26 -2.10
N GLN A 197 -1.47 16.87 -0.97
CA GLN A 197 -1.63 16.17 0.31
C GLN A 197 -2.80 15.17 0.21
N PRO A 198 -2.59 13.88 0.53
CA PRO A 198 -3.65 12.90 0.37
C PRO A 198 -4.87 13.28 1.22
N ALA A 199 -6.06 12.98 0.69
CA ALA A 199 -7.39 13.21 1.27
C ALA A 199 -7.69 12.42 2.56
N LEU A 200 -6.71 12.29 3.45
CA LEU A 200 -6.75 11.55 4.70
C LEU A 200 -7.74 12.15 5.70
N GLU A 201 -8.06 13.43 5.58
CA GLU A 201 -9.05 14.10 6.43
C GLU A 201 -10.44 13.46 6.35
N LEU A 202 -10.78 12.80 5.22
CA LEU A 202 -12.06 12.10 5.06
C LEU A 202 -12.24 10.91 6.01
N VAL A 203 -11.13 10.36 6.51
CA VAL A 203 -11.13 9.15 7.34
C VAL A 203 -10.47 9.38 8.71
N SER A 204 -10.22 10.65 9.06
CA SER A 204 -9.57 11.02 10.33
C SER A 204 -10.34 10.55 11.55
N ASP A 205 -11.67 10.44 11.43
CA ASP A 205 -12.56 10.03 12.52
C ASP A 205 -12.76 8.52 12.64
N THR A 206 -12.24 7.72 11.70
CA THR A 206 -12.53 6.28 11.64
C THR A 206 -11.26 5.43 11.71
N VAL A 207 -10.17 5.91 11.13
CA VAL A 207 -8.90 5.18 11.05
C VAL A 207 -8.22 5.08 12.41
N GLU A 208 -7.96 3.84 12.82
CA GLU A 208 -7.22 3.48 14.03
C GLU A 208 -5.76 3.10 13.72
N ASN A 209 -5.50 2.62 12.50
CA ASN A 209 -4.18 2.18 12.03
C ASN A 209 -3.87 2.79 10.67
N LEU A 210 -2.85 3.65 10.63
CA LEU A 210 -2.40 4.31 9.40
C LEU A 210 -0.96 3.88 9.10
N SER A 211 -0.74 3.38 7.89
CA SER A 211 0.60 3.13 7.36
C SER A 211 0.74 3.82 6.02
N ILE A 212 1.77 4.64 5.88
CA ILE A 212 2.06 5.40 4.66
C ILE A 212 3.38 4.90 4.11
N GLY A 213 3.36 4.52 2.84
CA GLY A 213 4.50 4.30 1.97
C GLY A 213 4.67 5.47 1.03
N VAL A 214 5.92 5.84 0.77
CA VAL A 214 6.24 6.75 -0.32
C VAL A 214 7.29 6.06 -1.16
N GLU A 215 6.97 5.86 -2.43
CA GLU A 215 7.94 5.42 -3.42
C GLU A 215 8.05 6.48 -4.49
N TYR A 216 9.25 6.98 -4.70
CA TYR A 216 9.53 7.86 -5.83
C TYR A 216 9.69 7.01 -7.08
N TYR A 217 9.17 7.49 -8.21
CA TYR A 217 9.45 6.92 -9.51
C TYR A 217 10.79 7.49 -9.99
N SER A 218 11.91 6.86 -9.63
CA SER A 218 13.19 7.25 -10.23
C SER A 218 13.80 6.10 -11.04
N CYS A 219 14.07 6.42 -12.30
CA CYS A 219 15.16 5.85 -13.08
C CYS A 219 15.15 4.32 -13.19
N CYS A 220 14.13 3.79 -13.88
CA CYS A 220 14.40 2.69 -14.81
C CYS A 220 15.48 3.20 -15.79
N GLY A 221 16.67 2.59 -15.81
CA GLY A 221 17.78 2.96 -16.72
C GLY A 221 17.49 2.82 -18.22
N GLU A 222 16.24 2.54 -18.61
CA GLU A 222 15.75 2.57 -19.99
C GLU A 222 14.80 3.76 -20.24
N CYS A 223 14.57 4.60 -19.23
CA CYS A 223 13.72 5.78 -19.26
C CYS A 223 14.55 7.06 -19.57
N GLU A 224 15.69 6.92 -20.25
CA GLU A 224 16.71 7.95 -20.57
C GLU A 224 16.21 9.13 -21.46
N GLU A 225 14.92 9.23 -21.78
CA GLU A 225 14.41 10.25 -22.72
C GLU A 225 13.45 11.28 -22.12
N VAL A 226 13.12 11.22 -20.83
CA VAL A 226 12.34 12.29 -20.19
C VAL A 226 13.32 13.18 -19.44
N GLU A 227 13.34 14.48 -19.77
CA GLU A 227 14.18 15.54 -19.17
C GLU A 227 14.31 15.40 -17.64
N ASP A 228 15.29 14.62 -17.20
CA ASP A 228 15.34 13.99 -15.86
C ASP A 228 15.84 14.97 -14.78
N ASP A 229 16.61 15.98 -15.16
CA ASP A 229 17.22 16.91 -14.19
C ASP A 229 16.22 17.91 -13.61
N LYS A 230 15.22 18.38 -14.39
CA LYS A 230 14.24 19.37 -13.89
C LYS A 230 13.19 18.77 -12.95
N LEU A 231 12.71 17.56 -13.24
CA LEU A 231 11.73 16.87 -12.39
C LEU A 231 12.37 16.40 -11.07
N ARG A 232 13.67 16.10 -11.06
CA ARG A 232 14.41 15.69 -9.87
C ARG A 232 14.63 16.84 -8.89
N GLU A 233 15.08 18.01 -9.35
CA GLU A 233 15.27 19.18 -8.48
C GLU A 233 13.92 19.79 -8.04
N GLU A 234 12.98 20.01 -8.97
CA GLU A 234 11.69 20.64 -8.62
C GLU A 234 10.78 19.72 -7.78
N GLY A 235 10.84 18.40 -7.97
CA GLY A 235 9.97 17.43 -7.28
C GLY A 235 10.33 17.19 -5.81
N LEU A 236 11.59 17.40 -5.44
CA LEU A 236 12.07 17.27 -4.06
C LEU A 236 11.85 18.53 -3.24
N GLU A 237 12.04 19.70 -3.85
CA GLU A 237 11.88 21.00 -3.18
C GLU A 237 10.40 21.37 -2.94
N SER A 238 9.47 20.76 -3.66
CA SER A 238 8.04 21.07 -3.59
C SER A 238 7.20 20.07 -2.78
N TRP A 239 7.82 19.09 -2.11
CA TRP A 239 7.09 18.23 -1.17
C TRP A 239 6.61 19.04 0.04
N GLU A 240 5.29 19.19 0.18
CA GLU A 240 4.72 19.75 1.38
C GLU A 240 4.66 18.70 2.50
N PRO A 241 5.30 18.97 3.66
CA PRO A 241 5.18 18.09 4.82
C PRO A 241 3.75 17.99 5.31
N PHE A 242 3.43 16.90 6.02
CA PHE A 242 2.17 16.73 6.73
C PHE A 242 2.07 17.73 7.89
N ARG A 243 1.68 18.97 7.60
CA ARG A 243 1.55 20.06 8.59
C ARG A 243 0.29 19.86 9.44
N GLY A 244 0.39 19.01 10.45
CA GLY A 244 -0.67 18.83 11.46
C GLY A 244 -1.89 18.04 10.99
N ILE A 245 -1.89 17.48 9.78
CA ILE A 245 -2.99 16.61 9.30
C ILE A 245 -3.21 15.41 10.24
N LEU A 246 -2.13 14.86 10.79
CA LEU A 246 -2.17 13.74 11.71
C LEU A 246 -2.86 14.10 13.04
N LYS A 247 -2.81 15.37 13.49
CA LYS A 247 -3.55 15.84 14.69
C LYS A 247 -5.06 15.77 14.53
N ARG A 248 -5.56 15.77 13.28
CA ARG A 248 -7.00 15.70 13.01
C ARG A 248 -7.56 14.30 13.26
N PHE A 249 -6.71 13.28 13.36
CA PHE A 249 -7.16 11.93 13.63
C PHE A 249 -7.60 11.79 15.07
N THR A 250 -8.89 11.49 15.27
CA THR A 250 -9.49 11.39 16.60
C THR A 250 -9.43 9.97 17.17
N ASN A 251 -9.08 8.97 16.36
CA ASN A 251 -9.03 7.56 16.74
C ASN A 251 -7.70 6.86 16.41
N LEU A 252 -6.71 7.57 15.87
CA LEU A 252 -5.45 6.97 15.41
C LEU A 252 -4.63 6.44 16.59
N GLN A 253 -4.41 5.13 16.62
CA GLN A 253 -3.66 4.44 17.66
C GLN A 253 -2.30 3.97 17.18
N ASN A 254 -2.17 3.58 15.91
CA ASN A 254 -0.92 3.07 15.35
C ASN A 254 -0.59 3.84 14.06
N LEU A 255 0.61 4.41 14.01
CA LEU A 255 1.09 5.17 12.86
C LEU A 255 2.42 4.59 12.38
N GLU A 256 2.49 4.19 11.12
CA GLU A 256 3.74 3.83 10.42
C GLU A 256 3.95 4.82 9.27
N ILE A 257 5.06 5.56 9.28
CA ILE A 257 5.24 6.66 8.32
C ILE A 257 6.73 6.97 8.11
N PRO A 258 7.17 7.29 6.87
CA PRO A 258 8.50 7.80 6.63
C PRO A 258 8.68 9.17 7.27
N ILE A 259 9.83 9.39 7.90
CA ILE A 259 10.07 10.64 8.65
C ILE A 259 9.93 11.90 7.78
N TYR A 260 10.32 11.82 6.51
CA TYR A 260 10.24 12.92 5.55
C TYR A 260 8.81 13.25 5.12
N VAL A 261 7.83 12.35 5.29
CA VAL A 261 6.42 12.69 5.05
C VAL A 261 5.93 13.69 6.10
N ILE A 262 6.39 13.52 7.35
CA ILE A 262 6.03 14.42 8.44
C ILE A 262 6.70 15.78 8.27
N PHE A 263 7.97 15.79 7.87
CA PHE A 263 8.83 16.96 8.01
C PHE A 263 9.43 17.54 6.73
N GLY A 264 9.24 16.86 5.61
CA GLY A 264 9.83 17.23 4.32
C GLY A 264 11.23 16.66 4.12
N THR A 265 11.75 16.93 2.93
CA THR A 265 13.04 16.46 2.39
C THR A 265 14.18 17.44 2.67
N VAL A 266 13.86 18.74 2.80
CA VAL A 266 14.81 19.82 2.99
C VAL A 266 14.68 20.36 4.41
N THR A 267 15.56 19.98 5.33
CA THR A 267 15.72 20.76 6.57
C THR A 267 17.08 20.54 7.24
N THR A 268 17.70 21.66 7.59
CA THR A 268 19.05 21.79 8.11
C THR A 268 19.08 21.98 9.63
N ALA A 269 18.50 21.07 10.43
CA ALA A 269 18.84 20.79 11.85
C ALA A 269 17.74 19.97 12.54
N ALA A 270 18.12 19.02 13.41
CA ALA A 270 17.17 18.22 14.21
C ALA A 270 16.22 19.06 15.10
N ALA A 271 16.58 20.32 15.37
CA ALA A 271 15.83 21.24 16.24
C ALA A 271 14.55 21.82 15.61
N ASP A 272 14.40 21.72 14.28
CA ASP A 272 13.22 22.24 13.57
C ASP A 272 12.07 21.22 13.50
N PHE A 273 12.28 20.00 14.02
CA PHE A 273 11.29 18.92 13.98
C PHE A 273 10.49 18.86 15.27
N ASP A 274 9.25 19.32 15.19
CA ASP A 274 8.32 19.27 16.30
C ASP A 274 7.34 18.09 16.14
N LEU A 275 7.75 16.90 16.58
CA LEU A 275 6.85 15.74 16.69
C LEU A 275 5.67 16.01 17.65
N VAL A 276 5.83 16.92 18.63
CA VAL A 276 4.74 17.33 19.54
C VAL A 276 3.64 18.06 18.75
N ALA A 277 4.00 18.89 17.78
CA ALA A 277 3.05 19.55 16.89
C ALA A 277 2.42 18.60 15.86
N ALA A 278 3.13 17.54 15.44
CA ALA A 278 2.69 16.65 14.37
C ALA A 278 1.76 15.52 14.83
N LEU A 279 2.03 14.87 15.96
CA LEU A 279 1.40 13.59 16.32
C LEU A 279 0.08 13.74 17.09
N PRO A 280 -0.95 12.91 16.85
CA PRO A 280 -2.22 12.99 17.57
C PRO A 280 -2.12 12.48 19.02
N GLU A 281 -3.00 13.00 19.88
CA GLU A 281 -3.04 12.64 21.30
C GLU A 281 -3.35 11.15 21.53
N THR A 282 -4.16 10.54 20.64
CA THR A 282 -4.61 9.15 20.73
C THR A 282 -3.55 8.12 20.39
N LEU A 283 -2.39 8.55 19.89
CA LEU A 283 -1.35 7.67 19.38
C LEU A 283 -0.80 6.78 20.50
N ARG A 284 -0.74 5.48 20.25
CA ARG A 284 -0.21 4.46 21.16
C ARG A 284 1.09 3.87 20.66
N LYS A 285 1.22 3.71 19.35
CA LYS A 285 2.43 3.19 18.73
C LYS A 285 2.85 4.04 17.53
N LEU A 286 4.12 4.40 17.51
CA LEU A 286 4.74 5.17 16.42
C LEU A 286 5.83 4.32 15.76
N CYS A 287 5.73 4.09 14.46
CA CYS A 287 6.78 3.49 13.64
C CYS A 287 7.31 4.53 12.66
N LEU A 288 8.55 4.96 12.85
CA LEU A 288 9.24 5.86 11.92
C LEU A 288 10.14 5.05 10.99
N ARG A 289 10.10 5.41 9.71
CA ARG A 289 10.85 4.70 8.67
C ARG A 289 11.84 5.64 7.99
N ASN A 290 13.05 5.13 7.75
CA ASN A 290 13.98 5.73 6.80
C ASN A 290 13.88 4.95 5.49
N ASP A 291 12.86 5.23 4.68
CA ASP A 291 12.71 4.64 3.36
C ASP A 291 13.10 5.66 2.27
N PRO A 292 14.39 5.97 2.06
CA PRO A 292 14.83 6.89 1.00
C PRO A 292 14.80 6.21 -0.38
N CYS A 293 14.15 5.05 -0.52
CA CYS A 293 14.20 4.25 -1.73
C CYS A 293 13.79 5.11 -2.93
N GLN A 294 14.80 5.39 -3.77
CA GLN A 294 14.75 6.05 -5.08
C GLN A 294 15.07 7.55 -5.14
N LEU A 295 15.42 8.21 -4.03
CA LEU A 295 16.00 9.57 -4.11
C LEU A 295 17.52 9.47 -4.34
N GLN A 296 17.93 9.06 -5.54
CA GLN A 296 19.33 9.25 -5.98
C GLN A 296 19.60 10.76 -5.90
N ASP A 297 20.57 11.16 -5.08
CA ASP A 297 21.05 12.53 -4.87
C ASP A 297 20.37 13.38 -3.78
N CYS A 298 19.48 12.82 -2.97
CA CYS A 298 19.16 13.49 -1.70
C CYS A 298 20.24 13.22 -0.66
N GLU A 299 20.89 14.29 -0.20
CA GLU A 299 21.65 14.31 1.07
C GLU A 299 20.70 14.16 2.27
N MET A 300 19.87 13.11 2.27
CA MET A 300 19.09 12.76 3.44
C MET A 300 20.06 12.35 4.53
N LYS A 301 20.02 13.09 5.63
CA LYS A 301 20.78 12.75 6.83
C LYS A 301 20.42 11.33 7.26
N THR A 302 21.47 10.65 7.66
CA THR A 302 21.68 9.23 7.90
C THR A 302 20.73 8.58 8.93
N GLY A 303 20.88 7.30 9.24
CA GLY A 303 19.99 6.58 10.18
C GLY A 303 19.95 7.17 11.59
N SER A 304 21.03 7.83 12.03
CA SER A 304 21.15 8.55 13.30
C SER A 304 20.17 9.70 13.41
N TYR A 305 19.83 10.33 12.29
CA TYR A 305 18.92 11.47 12.27
C TYR A 305 17.50 11.12 12.78
N ILE A 306 16.95 9.94 12.43
CA ILE A 306 15.67 9.49 12.98
C ILE A 306 15.77 9.28 14.49
N LEU A 307 16.86 8.68 14.96
CA LEU A 307 17.11 8.44 16.38
C LEU A 307 17.17 9.76 17.14
N ASP A 308 17.91 10.74 16.63
CA ASP A 308 18.07 12.06 17.23
C ASP A 308 16.74 12.83 17.29
N CYS A 309 15.91 12.76 16.24
CA CYS A 309 14.58 13.36 16.23
C CYS A 309 13.67 12.77 17.33
N VAL A 310 13.65 11.44 17.47
CA VAL A 310 12.87 10.78 18.53
C VAL A 310 13.44 11.12 19.91
N HIS A 311 14.77 11.14 20.05
CA HIS A 311 15.43 11.50 21.30
C HIS A 311 15.08 12.93 21.73
N ALA A 312 15.12 13.90 20.79
CA ALA A 312 14.73 15.28 21.04
C ALA A 312 13.25 15.39 21.44
N PHE A 313 12.37 14.65 20.79
CA PHE A 313 10.95 14.57 21.13
C PHE A 313 10.72 14.07 22.56
N LEU A 314 11.32 12.93 22.94
CA LEU A 314 11.16 12.34 24.28
C LEU A 314 11.83 13.17 25.38
N THR A 315 12.84 13.98 25.04
CA THR A 315 13.48 14.91 25.96
C THR A 315 12.73 16.25 26.08
N SER A 316 11.79 16.52 25.17
CA SER A 316 10.95 17.71 25.25
C SER A 316 10.05 17.66 26.49
N ARG A 317 9.79 18.82 27.12
CA ARG A 317 8.97 18.86 28.34
C ARG A 317 7.50 18.52 28.10
N ASN A 318 7.04 18.53 26.84
CA ASN A 318 5.61 18.56 26.50
C ASN A 318 5.13 17.30 25.77
N TRP A 319 5.99 16.31 25.48
CA TRP A 319 5.55 15.15 24.71
C TRP A 319 4.45 14.34 25.43
N LYS A 320 4.55 14.18 26.75
CA LYS A 320 3.50 13.50 27.54
C LYS A 320 2.16 14.21 27.50
N SER A 321 2.14 15.53 27.37
CA SER A 321 0.88 16.27 27.19
C SER A 321 0.36 16.17 25.76
N ALA A 322 1.25 16.04 24.77
CA ALA A 322 0.89 16.07 23.36
C ALA A 322 0.47 14.70 22.81
N THR A 323 1.05 13.62 23.33
CA THR A 323 0.79 12.23 22.94
C THR A 323 0.78 11.33 24.19
N PRO A 324 -0.17 11.54 25.13
CA PRO A 324 -0.16 10.91 26.45
C PRO A 324 -0.26 9.38 26.44
N PHE A 325 -0.77 8.79 25.36
CA PHE A 325 -0.99 7.34 25.27
C PHE A 325 0.14 6.59 24.56
N LEU A 326 1.19 7.29 24.11
CA LEU A 326 2.31 6.67 23.41
C LEU A 326 3.03 5.73 24.37
N ARG A 327 3.21 4.47 23.94
CA ARG A 327 3.82 3.40 24.74
C ARG A 327 4.89 2.61 24.00
N ASN A 328 4.90 2.66 22.67
CA ASN A 328 5.83 1.89 21.84
C ASN A 328 6.30 2.76 20.67
N ILE A 329 7.61 2.73 20.44
CA ILE A 329 8.27 3.37 19.30
C ILE A 329 9.06 2.31 18.55
N CYS A 330 8.78 2.19 17.26
CA CYS A 330 9.48 1.34 16.32
C CYS A 330 10.27 2.21 15.35
N ILE A 331 11.52 1.84 15.08
CA ILE A 331 12.38 2.54 14.13
C ILE A 331 12.86 1.53 13.11
N ARG A 332 12.48 1.76 11.85
CA ARG A 332 12.90 0.95 10.71
C ARG A 332 14.00 1.68 9.96
N LEU A 333 15.22 1.17 10.09
CA LEU A 333 16.40 1.66 9.40
C LEU A 333 16.68 0.79 8.18
N CYS A 334 16.74 1.40 7.01
CA CYS A 334 17.29 0.80 5.80
C CYS A 334 18.76 1.28 5.67
N PRO A 335 19.76 0.49 6.10
CA PRO A 335 21.16 0.87 6.06
C PRO A 335 21.73 0.89 4.63
N TYR A 336 21.09 0.18 3.70
CA TYR A 336 21.46 0.13 2.29
C TYR A 336 20.53 1.03 1.47
N ALA A 337 20.56 2.34 1.67
CA ALA A 337 20.25 3.23 0.56
C ALA A 337 21.38 3.06 -0.46
N ILE A 338 21.20 2.11 -1.40
CA ILE A 338 22.24 1.47 -2.23
C ILE A 338 23.04 2.44 -3.13
N PHE A 339 22.74 3.74 -3.19
CA PHE A 339 23.48 4.64 -4.07
C PHE A 339 23.77 5.98 -3.38
N LYS A 340 25.03 6.16 -2.98
CA LYS A 340 25.66 7.43 -2.61
C LYS A 340 25.03 8.18 -1.42
N ILE A 341 25.03 7.61 -0.22
CA ILE A 341 25.12 8.48 0.95
C ILE A 341 26.55 9.02 0.96
N SER A 342 26.70 10.34 0.86
CA SER A 342 27.99 11.04 0.82
C SER A 342 28.85 10.79 2.06
N ASP A 343 28.21 10.41 3.17
CA ASP A 343 28.80 10.14 4.48
C ASP A 343 27.87 9.19 5.27
N PRO A 344 27.99 7.85 5.15
CA PRO A 344 27.21 6.94 5.98
C PRO A 344 27.54 7.19 7.45
N ASP A 345 26.54 7.08 8.35
CA ASP A 345 26.83 7.16 9.78
C ASP A 345 27.95 6.19 10.14
N ASP A 346 28.96 6.72 10.83
CA ASP A 346 29.89 5.87 11.53
C ASP A 346 29.11 4.89 12.43
N PRO A 347 29.34 3.57 12.33
CA PRO A 347 28.60 2.58 13.10
C PRO A 347 28.63 2.81 14.61
N GLU A 348 29.71 3.41 15.14
CA GLU A 348 29.82 3.76 16.55
C GLU A 348 28.90 4.94 16.89
N SER A 349 28.85 5.97 16.04
CA SER A 349 27.87 7.07 16.16
C SER A 349 26.42 6.56 16.19
N LEU A 350 26.05 5.69 15.24
CA LEU A 350 24.69 5.13 15.18
C LEU A 350 24.36 4.30 16.42
N ALA A 351 25.30 3.45 16.88
CA ALA A 351 25.13 2.66 18.09
C ALA A 351 25.01 3.55 19.35
N ASN A 352 25.75 4.66 19.40
CA ASN A 352 25.66 5.64 20.47
C ASN A 352 24.29 6.34 20.49
N SER A 353 23.77 6.80 19.35
CA SER A 353 22.41 7.36 19.26
C SER A 353 21.33 6.34 19.63
N GLU A 354 21.47 5.09 19.18
CA GLU A 354 20.53 4.01 19.51
C GLU A 354 20.52 3.75 21.03
N LYS A 355 21.70 3.70 21.65
CA LYS A 355 21.83 3.53 23.09
C LYS A 355 21.25 4.71 23.87
N GLN A 356 21.57 5.94 23.47
CA GLN A 356 21.02 7.14 24.12
C GLN A 356 19.49 7.16 24.05
N LEU A 357 18.93 6.83 22.89
CA LEU A 357 17.48 6.74 22.73
C LEU A 357 16.89 5.62 23.58
N SER A 358 17.53 4.44 23.63
CA SER A 358 17.12 3.33 24.48
C SER A 358 17.06 3.74 25.96
N ASP A 359 18.10 4.41 26.47
CA ASP A 359 18.15 4.88 27.87
C ASP A 359 17.02 5.89 28.16
N VAL A 360 16.70 6.76 27.21
CA VAL A 360 15.58 7.70 27.34
C VAL A 360 14.23 6.98 27.31
N CYS A 361 14.02 6.04 26.39
CA CYS A 361 12.82 5.24 26.30
C CYS A 361 12.57 4.46 27.60
N GLU A 362 13.60 3.82 28.15
CA GLU A 362 13.50 3.09 29.43
C GLU A 362 13.09 4.02 30.58
N ARG A 363 13.74 5.19 30.70
CA ARG A 363 13.40 6.19 31.71
C ARG A 363 11.96 6.69 31.58
N GLU A 364 11.49 6.85 30.35
CA GLU A 364 10.16 7.36 30.06
C GLU A 364 9.06 6.28 30.05
N GLY A 365 9.42 5.00 30.18
CA GLY A 365 8.49 3.86 30.16
C GLY A 365 7.96 3.54 28.75
N ILE A 366 8.73 3.84 27.71
CA ILE A 366 8.42 3.56 26.32
C ILE A 366 9.15 2.30 25.87
N GLU A 367 8.42 1.36 25.27
CA GLU A 367 9.02 0.20 24.59
C GLU A 367 9.64 0.65 23.26
N MET A 368 10.87 0.21 22.99
CA MET A 368 11.61 0.57 21.80
C MET A 368 11.98 -0.67 20.99
N GLU A 369 11.69 -0.64 19.69
CA GLU A 369 12.09 -1.65 18.72
C GLU A 369 12.89 -0.98 17.60
N VAL A 370 14.07 -1.51 17.27
CA VAL A 370 14.86 -1.05 16.13
C VAL A 370 15.07 -2.20 15.17
N TYR A 371 14.60 -2.04 13.94
CA TYR A 371 14.79 -3.00 12.88
C TYR A 371 15.76 -2.45 11.85
N LYS A 372 16.86 -3.20 11.64
CA LYS A 372 17.87 -2.92 10.63
C LYS A 372 17.65 -3.91 9.49
N HIS A 373 17.15 -3.43 8.35
CA HIS A 373 16.81 -4.30 7.23
C HIS A 373 17.77 -4.10 6.07
N GLU A 374 18.33 -5.18 5.54
CA GLU A 374 19.23 -5.12 4.39
C GLU A 374 18.54 -4.61 3.10
N TYR A 375 17.21 -4.67 3.05
CA TYR A 375 16.37 -4.25 1.92
C TYR A 375 15.12 -3.52 2.42
N SER A 376 14.44 -2.79 1.52
CA SER A 376 13.13 -2.22 1.82
C SER A 376 12.16 -3.31 2.27
N VAL A 377 11.60 -3.13 3.47
CA VAL A 377 10.60 -4.05 4.03
C VAL A 377 9.27 -3.79 3.34
N PRO A 378 8.49 -4.84 3.05
CA PRO A 378 7.08 -4.66 2.76
C PRO A 378 6.42 -3.80 3.85
N ILE A 379 5.86 -2.68 3.40
CA ILE A 379 5.12 -1.73 4.23
C ILE A 379 3.99 -2.52 4.93
N GLY A 380 3.69 -2.27 6.21
CA GLY A 380 2.48 -2.81 6.84
C GLY A 380 2.56 -4.19 7.52
N ASP A 381 3.72 -4.84 7.56
CA ASP A 381 3.94 -6.04 8.41
C ASP A 381 3.80 -5.75 9.92
N TRP A 382 3.74 -4.47 10.33
CA TRP A 382 3.63 -4.04 11.72
C TRP A 382 2.19 -3.76 12.19
N ILE A 383 1.26 -3.53 11.26
CA ILE A 383 -0.16 -3.48 11.61
C ILE A 383 -0.65 -4.93 11.67
N PRO A 384 -1.20 -5.42 12.80
CA PRO A 384 -1.65 -6.80 12.91
C PRO A 384 -2.63 -7.09 11.78
N ALA A 385 -2.22 -7.94 10.84
CA ALA A 385 -3.13 -8.53 9.88
C ALA A 385 -4.11 -9.36 10.69
N GLY A 386 -5.29 -8.79 10.98
CA GLY A 386 -6.35 -9.45 11.76
C GLY A 386 -6.49 -10.89 11.29
N GLY A 387 -6.17 -11.81 12.20
CA GLY A 387 -5.78 -13.19 11.91
C GLY A 387 -6.62 -13.85 10.81
N CYS A 388 -5.94 -14.44 9.85
CA CYS A 388 -6.50 -15.48 8.99
C CYS A 388 -5.50 -16.60 8.92
N CYS A 389 -5.94 -17.77 9.40
CA CYS A 389 -5.25 -19.04 9.30
C CYS A 389 -4.77 -19.28 7.86
N TYR A 390 -3.51 -19.68 7.73
CA TYR A 390 -3.00 -20.29 6.51
C TYR A 390 -3.79 -21.59 6.29
N ALA A 391 -4.34 -21.77 5.09
CA ALA A 391 -4.91 -23.04 4.64
C ALA A 391 -3.87 -23.77 3.82
#